data_AF-A0AAV0V3X3-F1
#
_entry.id   AF-A0AAV0V3X3-F1
#
_cell.length_a   1.000
_cell.length_b   1.000
_cell.length_c   1.000
_cell.angle_alpha   90.00
_cell.angle_beta   90.00
_cell.angle_gamma   90.00
#
_symmetry.space_group_name_H-M   'P 1'
#
loop_
_entity.id
_entity.type
_entity.pdbx_description
1 polymer ?
#
loop_
_entity_poly.entity_id
_entity_poly.type
_entity_poly.pdbx_seq_one_letter_code
_entity_poly.pdbx_strand_id
1 'polypeptide(L)'
;MALLMNLQLVLEAAKKRRDQLLVAIVIQSKDIMTSVRLLRLVELGDVPEIPMIGHRTCLQLTNEIDRHKKSLLKLYQQFSKALNHSALINSSWEDLHIRVISASIQMHKKNIKKLQKACEVEFVRIVQFSYNIREVLKQVCHRQQLQRHQS
;
A
#
# COMPACT_ATOMS: atom_id res chain seq x y z
N MET A 1 -22.96 29.69 -7.42
CA MET A 1 -23.68 28.44 -7.06
C MET A 1 -23.46 27.30 -8.04
N ALA A 2 -23.59 27.52 -9.36
CA ALA A 2 -23.38 26.46 -10.37
C ALA A 2 -21.99 25.77 -10.31
N LEU A 3 -20.91 26.56 -10.17
CA LEU A 3 -19.54 26.00 -10.05
C LEU A 3 -19.38 25.10 -8.81
N LEU A 4 -19.92 25.50 -7.66
CA LEU A 4 -19.86 24.73 -6.42
C LEU A 4 -20.61 23.40 -6.56
N MET A 5 -21.80 23.42 -7.17
CA MET A 5 -22.56 22.19 -7.44
C MET A 5 -21.82 21.24 -8.38
N ASN A 6 -21.18 21.77 -9.42
CA ASN A 6 -20.36 20.97 -10.33
C ASN A 6 -19.15 20.35 -9.61
N LEU A 7 -18.45 21.11 -8.77
CA LEU A 7 -17.31 20.60 -8.01
C LEU A 7 -17.73 19.54 -6.99
N GLN A 8 -18.89 19.69 -6.36
CA GLN A 8 -19.42 18.69 -5.43
C GLN A 8 -19.69 17.36 -6.13
N LEU A 9 -20.29 17.38 -7.33
CA LEU A 9 -20.52 16.17 -8.12
C LEU A 9 -19.21 15.46 -8.49
N VAL A 10 -18.20 16.22 -8.91
CA VAL A 10 -16.87 15.69 -9.24
C VAL A 10 -16.21 15.06 -8.00
N LEU A 11 -16.31 15.72 -6.84
CA LEU A 11 -15.75 15.21 -5.59
C LEU A 11 -16.40 13.89 -5.15
N GLU A 12 -17.73 13.79 -5.22
CA GLU A 12 -18.45 12.56 -4.85
C GLU A 12 -18.12 11.41 -5.81
N ALA A 13 -18.01 11.69 -7.11
CA ALA A 13 -17.56 10.70 -8.09
C ALA A 13 -16.12 10.21 -7.79
N ALA A 14 -15.21 11.12 -7.44
CA ALA A 14 -13.85 10.78 -7.08
C ALA A 14 -13.76 9.95 -5.79
N LYS A 15 -14.54 10.29 -4.75
CA LYS A 15 -14.64 9.51 -3.51
C LYS A 15 -15.12 8.08 -3.80
N LYS A 16 -16.20 7.94 -4.57
CA LYS A 16 -16.75 6.63 -4.94
C LYS A 16 -15.71 5.78 -5.70
N ARG A 17 -14.99 6.39 -6.65
CA ARG A 17 -13.92 5.70 -7.39
C ARG A 17 -12.78 5.26 -6.48
N ARG A 18 -12.35 6.12 -5.55
CA ARG A 18 -11.30 5.80 -4.57
C ARG A 18 -11.71 4.61 -3.71
N ASP A 19 -12.95 4.59 -3.21
CA ASP A 19 -13.46 3.51 -2.36
C ASP A 19 -13.53 2.19 -3.15
N GLN A 20 -13.96 2.22 -4.42
CA GLN A 20 -13.93 1.05 -5.31
C GLN A 20 -12.51 0.50 -5.54
N LEU A 21 -11.54 1.39 -5.76
CA LEU A 21 -10.14 0.99 -5.94
C LEU A 21 -9.57 0.40 -4.64
N LEU A 22 -9.91 0.95 -3.48
CA LEU A 22 -9.52 0.37 -2.19
C LEU A 22 -10.10 -1.03 -2.02
N VAL A 23 -11.39 -1.22 -2.33
CA VAL A 23 -12.03 -2.55 -2.29
C VAL A 23 -11.30 -3.53 -3.21
N ALA A 24 -10.94 -3.12 -4.42
CA ALA A 24 -10.17 -3.95 -5.34
C ALA A 24 -8.80 -4.34 -4.75
N ILE A 25 -8.08 -3.40 -4.13
CA ILE A 25 -6.81 -3.67 -3.45
C ILE A 25 -6.99 -4.68 -2.30
N VAL A 26 -8.03 -4.50 -1.48
CA VAL A 26 -8.35 -5.41 -0.37
C VAL A 26 -8.59 -6.83 -0.89
N ILE A 27 -9.39 -6.98 -1.96
CA ILE A 27 -9.73 -8.29 -2.52
C ILE A 27 -8.50 -8.98 -3.14
N GLN A 28 -7.67 -8.21 -3.86
CA GLN A 28 -6.49 -8.75 -4.54
C GLN A 28 -5.36 -9.10 -3.57
N SER A 29 -5.28 -8.44 -2.43
CA SER A 29 -4.27 -8.72 -1.41
C SER A 29 -4.73 -9.78 -0.42
N LYS A 30 -4.07 -10.94 -0.44
CA LYS A 30 -4.36 -12.04 0.50
C LYS A 30 -4.19 -11.60 1.96
N ASP A 31 -3.17 -10.80 2.27
CA ASP A 31 -2.85 -10.41 3.65
C ASP A 31 -3.87 -9.40 4.20
N ILE A 32 -4.26 -8.42 3.37
CA ILE A 32 -5.29 -7.45 3.73
C ILE A 32 -6.64 -8.17 3.85
N MET A 33 -7.00 -9.02 2.88
CA MET A 33 -8.26 -9.75 2.90
C MET A 33 -8.37 -10.67 4.11
N THR A 34 -7.29 -11.34 4.51
CA THR A 34 -7.25 -12.18 5.71
C THR A 34 -7.56 -11.33 6.95
N SER A 35 -6.93 -10.16 7.07
CA SER A 35 -7.17 -9.23 8.18
C SER A 35 -8.61 -8.71 8.18
N VAL A 36 -9.16 -8.39 7.01
CA VAL A 36 -10.56 -7.94 6.84
C VAL A 36 -11.56 -9.04 7.19
N ARG A 37 -11.29 -10.30 6.85
CA ARG A 37 -12.17 -11.44 7.20
C ARG A 37 -12.27 -11.70 8.70
N LEU A 38 -11.25 -11.32 9.47
CA LEU A 38 -11.30 -11.39 10.93
C LEU A 38 -12.18 -10.29 11.53
N LEU A 39 -12.52 -9.26 10.75
CA LEU A 39 -13.44 -8.23 11.20
C LEU A 39 -14.88 -8.75 11.15
N ARG A 40 -15.60 -8.58 12.24
CA ARG A 40 -17.06 -8.76 12.26
C ARG A 40 -17.73 -7.54 11.64
N LEU A 41 -17.77 -7.48 10.31
CA LEU A 41 -18.20 -6.29 9.55
C LEU A 41 -19.61 -5.74 9.90
N VAL A 42 -20.44 -6.53 10.59
CA VAL A 42 -21.79 -6.17 11.05
C VAL A 42 -21.76 -5.39 12.38
N GLU A 43 -20.73 -5.59 13.20
CA GLU A 43 -20.59 -4.99 14.54
C GLU A 43 -19.79 -3.68 14.53
N LEU A 44 -19.35 -3.21 13.35
CA LEU A 44 -18.46 -2.07 13.21
C LEU A 44 -19.23 -0.76 12.99
N GLY A 45 -18.85 0.26 13.76
CA GLY A 45 -19.36 1.62 13.64
C GLY A 45 -18.63 2.46 12.59
N ASP A 46 -19.23 3.59 12.25
CA ASP A 46 -18.70 4.55 11.29
C ASP A 46 -18.16 5.79 11.97
N VAL A 47 -17.02 6.27 11.47
CA VAL A 47 -16.44 7.55 11.87
C VAL A 47 -15.87 8.19 10.60
N PRO A 48 -16.60 9.10 9.93
CA PRO A 48 -16.26 9.61 8.60
C PRO A 48 -14.85 10.22 8.47
N GLU A 49 -14.30 10.76 9.55
CA GLU A 49 -12.98 11.35 9.62
C GLU A 49 -11.87 10.29 9.50
N ILE A 50 -12.10 9.09 10.03
CA ILE A 50 -11.08 8.03 10.08
C ILE A 50 -10.72 7.54 8.67
N PRO A 51 -11.67 7.17 7.78
CA PRO A 51 -11.35 6.85 6.39
C PRO A 51 -10.56 7.97 5.69
N MET A 52 -10.94 9.23 5.90
CA MET A 52 -10.27 10.37 5.28
C MET A 52 -8.82 10.52 5.74
N ILE A 53 -8.58 10.37 7.05
CA ILE A 53 -7.23 10.37 7.63
C ILE A 53 -6.45 9.17 7.09
N GLY A 54 -7.03 7.97 7.12
CA GLY A 54 -6.39 6.76 6.62
C GLY A 54 -5.96 6.88 5.15
N HIS A 55 -6.81 7.43 4.28
CA HIS A 55 -6.44 7.66 2.88
C HIS A 55 -5.26 8.63 2.73
N ARG A 56 -5.20 9.70 3.55
CA ARG A 56 -4.07 10.63 3.56
C ARG A 56 -2.79 9.95 4.06
N THR A 57 -2.89 9.15 5.12
CA THR A 57 -1.77 8.37 5.66
C THR A 57 -1.24 7.39 4.62
N CYS A 58 -2.12 6.63 3.94
CA CYS A 58 -1.72 5.72 2.86
C CYS A 58 -0.97 6.46 1.73
N LEU A 59 -1.42 7.67 1.36
CA LEU A 59 -0.72 8.47 0.36
C LEU A 59 0.67 8.89 0.83
N GLN A 60 0.81 9.35 2.07
CA GLN A 60 2.11 9.72 2.64
C GLN A 60 3.08 8.54 2.68
N LEU A 61 2.62 7.38 3.18
CA LEU A 61 3.41 6.15 3.21
C LEU A 61 3.81 5.68 1.81
N THR A 62 2.91 5.76 0.83
CA THR A 62 3.20 5.40 -0.56
C THR A 62 4.27 6.31 -1.16
N ASN A 63 4.18 7.62 -0.92
CA ASN A 63 5.20 8.57 -1.35
C ASN A 63 6.57 8.27 -0.74
N GLU A 64 6.60 7.85 0.53
CA GLU A 64 7.85 7.47 1.22
C GLU A 64 8.42 6.15 0.68
N ILE A 65 7.56 5.16 0.40
CA ILE A 65 7.95 3.92 -0.28
C ILE A 65 8.60 4.24 -1.63
N ASP A 66 8.01 5.15 -2.41
CA ASP A 66 8.54 5.52 -3.72
C ASP A 66 9.87 6.25 -3.63
N ARG A 67 10.10 7.07 -2.59
CA ARG A 67 11.42 7.65 -2.30
C ARG A 67 12.45 6.55 -2.03
N HIS A 68 12.13 5.56 -1.21
CA HIS A 68 13.02 4.43 -0.96
C HIS A 68 13.28 3.58 -2.20
N LYS A 69 12.27 3.34 -3.05
CA LYS A 69 12.45 2.63 -4.33
C LYS A 69 13.38 3.40 -5.28
N LYS A 70 13.24 4.72 -5.36
CA LYS A 70 14.16 5.57 -6.15
C LYS A 70 15.59 5.51 -5.61
N SER A 71 15.77 5.52 -4.29
CA SER A 71 17.10 5.33 -3.67
C SER A 71 17.67 3.95 -3.96
N LEU A 72 16.86 2.89 -3.87
CA LEU A 72 17.28 1.53 -4.24
C LEU A 72 17.76 1.44 -5.68
N LEU A 73 17.04 2.04 -6.63
CA LEU A 73 17.44 2.05 -8.03
C LEU A 73 18.85 2.66 -8.20
N LYS A 74 19.11 3.79 -7.53
CA LYS A 74 20.43 4.44 -7.55
C LYS A 74 21.51 3.56 -6.91
N LEU A 75 21.21 2.93 -5.77
CA LEU A 75 22.14 2.05 -5.08
C LEU A 75 22.46 0.79 -5.90
N TYR A 76 21.48 0.21 -6.60
CA TYR A 76 21.73 -0.93 -7.49
C TYR A 76 22.63 -0.54 -8.68
N GLN A 77 22.43 0.66 -9.24
CA GLN A 77 23.32 1.18 -10.28
C GLN A 77 24.76 1.36 -9.75
N GLN A 78 24.92 1.89 -8.53
CA GLN A 78 26.23 2.03 -7.89
C GLN A 78 26.86 0.67 -7.58
N PHE A 79 26.08 -0.27 -7.07
CA PHE A 79 26.52 -1.64 -6.78
C PHE A 79 27.01 -2.36 -8.04
N SER A 80 26.24 -2.27 -9.14
CA SER A 80 26.64 -2.84 -10.42
C SER A 80 27.91 -2.20 -10.97
N LYS A 81 28.06 -0.88 -10.84
CA LYS A 81 29.31 -0.19 -11.21
C LYS A 81 30.49 -0.67 -10.39
N ALA A 82 30.34 -0.78 -9.07
CA ALA A 82 31.39 -1.22 -8.17
C ALA A 82 31.87 -2.65 -8.52
N LEU A 83 30.94 -3.57 -8.77
CA LEU A 83 31.26 -4.95 -9.19
C LEU A 83 31.97 -5.01 -10.56
N ASN A 84 31.63 -4.13 -11.49
CA ASN A 84 32.26 -4.09 -12.80
C ASN A 84 33.66 -3.44 -12.78
N HIS A 85 33.97 -2.60 -11.79
CA HIS A 85 35.28 -1.94 -11.65
C HIS A 85 36.24 -2.72 -10.73
N SER A 86 35.74 -3.57 -9.83
CA SER A 86 36.57 -4.37 -8.91
C SER A 86 37.34 -5.52 -9.56
N ALA A 87 37.21 -5.70 -10.88
CA ALA A 87 37.89 -6.76 -11.62
C ALA A 87 39.39 -6.51 -11.82
N LEU A 88 39.91 -5.30 -11.54
CA LEU A 88 41.29 -4.95 -11.88
C LEU A 88 42.26 -4.77 -10.69
N ILE A 89 41.80 -4.41 -9.47
CA ILE A 89 42.70 -4.24 -8.30
C ILE A 89 41.95 -4.56 -7.01
N ASN A 90 42.21 -5.73 -6.40
CA ASN A 90 41.69 -6.12 -5.09
C ASN A 90 42.19 -5.16 -3.99
N SER A 91 41.47 -4.07 -3.75
CA SER A 91 41.75 -3.12 -2.66
C SER A 91 40.71 -3.28 -1.55
N SER A 92 41.15 -3.26 -0.27
CA SER A 92 40.23 -3.42 0.88
C SER A 92 39.14 -2.34 0.94
N TRP A 93 39.38 -1.21 0.25
CA TRP A 93 38.44 -0.10 0.11
C TRP A 93 37.25 -0.44 -0.78
N GLU A 94 37.45 -1.18 -1.88
CA GLU A 94 36.37 -1.64 -2.75
C GLU A 94 35.44 -2.62 -2.03
N ASP A 95 36.02 -3.55 -1.27
CA ASP A 95 35.26 -4.52 -0.47
C ASP A 95 34.46 -3.82 0.65
N LEU A 96 35.04 -2.80 1.30
CA LEU A 96 34.30 -1.93 2.22
C LEU A 96 33.16 -1.19 1.51
N HIS A 97 33.40 -0.64 0.31
CA HIS A 97 32.39 0.10 -0.45
C HIS A 97 31.21 -0.79 -0.87
N ILE A 98 31.48 -2.00 -1.37
CA ILE A 98 30.47 -3.01 -1.73
C ILE A 98 29.63 -3.41 -0.49
N ARG A 99 30.27 -3.60 0.67
CA ARG A 99 29.56 -3.89 1.92
C ARG A 99 28.65 -2.74 2.35
N VAL A 100 29.11 -1.49 2.27
CA VAL A 100 28.32 -0.30 2.65
C VAL A 100 27.10 -0.13 1.73
N ILE A 101 27.28 -0.28 0.42
CA ILE A 101 26.15 -0.22 -0.54
C ILE A 101 25.16 -1.36 -0.26
N SER A 102 25.65 -2.58 -0.02
CA SER A 102 24.81 -3.73 0.29
C SER A 102 23.98 -3.53 1.56
N ALA A 103 24.59 -3.02 2.63
CA ALA A 103 23.90 -2.69 3.87
C ALA A 103 22.81 -1.62 3.64
N SER A 104 23.11 -0.60 2.82
CA SER A 104 22.15 0.45 2.47
C SER A 104 20.96 -0.09 1.66
N ILE A 105 21.21 -1.00 0.73
CA ILE A 105 20.15 -1.71 -0.02
C ILE A 105 19.25 -2.48 0.94
N GLN A 106 19.84 -3.25 1.87
CA GLN A 106 19.07 -4.01 2.85
C GLN A 106 18.23 -3.11 3.76
N MET A 107 18.78 -1.98 4.21
CA MET A 107 18.06 -0.99 5.01
C MET A 107 16.82 -0.48 4.26
N HIS A 108 16.96 -0.04 3.00
CA HIS A 108 15.83 0.46 2.23
C HIS A 108 14.77 -0.62 1.94
N LYS A 109 15.18 -1.86 1.66
CA LYS A 109 14.25 -2.99 1.53
C LYS A 109 13.44 -3.21 2.81
N LYS A 110 14.10 -3.20 3.97
CA LYS A 110 13.45 -3.35 5.27
C LYS A 110 12.45 -2.22 5.53
N ASN A 111 12.82 -0.98 5.23
CA ASN A 111 11.94 0.17 5.39
C ASN A 111 10.73 0.11 4.47
N ILE A 112 10.91 -0.27 3.20
CA ILE A 112 9.78 -0.48 2.27
C ILE A 112 8.79 -1.51 2.83
N LYS A 113 9.29 -2.66 3.31
CA LYS A 113 8.43 -3.70 3.89
C LYS A 113 7.66 -3.19 5.12
N LYS A 114 8.32 -2.41 5.99
CA LYS A 114 7.68 -1.80 7.16
C LYS A 114 6.58 -0.82 6.75
N LEU A 115 6.84 0.06 5.78
CA LEU A 115 5.86 1.04 5.29
C LEU A 115 4.70 0.38 4.56
N GLN A 116 4.95 -0.68 3.77
CA GLN A 116 3.89 -1.47 3.15
C GLN A 116 2.98 -2.08 4.21
N LYS A 117 3.55 -2.62 5.29
CA LYS A 117 2.74 -3.16 6.39
C LYS A 117 1.92 -2.07 7.10
N ALA A 118 2.47 -0.87 7.25
CA ALA A 118 1.72 0.27 7.78
C ALA A 118 0.55 0.66 6.84
N CYS A 119 0.73 0.63 5.52
CA CYS A 119 -0.38 0.84 4.57
C CYS A 119 -1.47 -0.22 4.72
N GLU A 120 -1.12 -1.49 4.92
CA GLU A 120 -2.10 -2.55 5.14
C GLU A 120 -2.96 -2.29 6.38
N VAL A 121 -2.33 -1.84 7.48
CA VAL A 121 -3.04 -1.49 8.71
C VAL A 121 -4.04 -0.35 8.46
N GLU A 122 -3.63 0.68 7.72
CA GLU A 122 -4.53 1.78 7.37
C GLU A 122 -5.66 1.34 6.43
N PHE A 123 -5.43 0.42 5.49
CA PHE A 123 -6.51 -0.15 4.68
C PHE A 123 -7.54 -0.87 5.54
N VAL A 124 -7.10 -1.70 6.50
CA VAL A 124 -8.00 -2.38 7.44
C VAL A 124 -8.77 -1.35 8.28
N ARG A 125 -8.10 -0.30 8.75
CA ARG A 125 -8.74 0.79 9.51
C ARG A 125 -9.80 1.53 8.68
N ILE A 126 -9.53 1.82 7.42
CA ILE A 126 -10.51 2.42 6.51
C ILE A 126 -11.74 1.50 6.36
N VAL A 127 -11.52 0.19 6.18
CA VAL A 127 -12.61 -0.80 6.11
C VAL A 127 -13.41 -0.81 7.42
N GLN A 128 -12.75 -0.76 8.58
CA GLN A 128 -13.43 -0.77 9.88
C GLN A 128 -14.44 0.38 10.01
N PHE A 129 -14.07 1.59 9.57
CA PHE A 129 -14.85 2.80 9.84
C PHE A 129 -15.63 3.37 8.65
N SER A 130 -15.72 2.64 7.53
CA SER A 130 -16.47 3.06 6.34
C SER A 130 -17.56 2.05 5.96
N TYR A 131 -18.82 2.37 6.25
CA TYR A 131 -19.97 1.54 5.88
C TYR A 131 -20.01 1.20 4.39
N ASN A 132 -19.81 2.20 3.52
CA ASN A 132 -19.84 1.99 2.08
C ASN A 132 -18.85 0.93 1.62
N ILE A 133 -17.65 0.93 2.20
CA ILE A 133 -16.61 -0.06 1.87
C ILE A 133 -16.98 -1.44 2.45
N ARG A 134 -17.49 -1.50 3.69
CA ARG A 134 -17.95 -2.75 4.31
C ARG A 134 -19.07 -3.42 3.51
N GLU A 135 -20.06 -2.67 3.07
CA GLU A 135 -21.18 -3.21 2.31
C GLU A 135 -20.75 -3.79 0.96
N VAL A 136 -19.89 -3.10 0.23
CA VAL A 136 -19.35 -3.63 -1.03
C VAL A 136 -18.54 -4.90 -0.78
N LEU A 137 -17.72 -4.94 0.29
CA LEU A 137 -16.94 -6.13 0.64
C LEU A 137 -17.83 -7.32 1.05
N LYS A 138 -18.92 -7.10 1.80
CA LYS A 138 -19.91 -8.13 2.15
C LYS A 138 -20.53 -8.74 0.88
N GLN A 139 -20.95 -7.89 -0.06
CA GLN A 139 -21.52 -8.34 -1.33
C GLN A 139 -20.53 -9.18 -2.14
N VAL A 140 -19.27 -8.76 -2.23
CA VAL A 140 -18.23 -9.53 -2.93
C VAL A 140 -17.97 -10.88 -2.25
N CYS A 141 -17.84 -10.90 -0.92
CA CYS A 141 -17.63 -12.13 -0.16
C CYS A 141 -18.78 -13.12 -0.36
N HIS A 142 -20.02 -12.62 -0.30
CA HIS A 142 -21.22 -13.44 -0.52
C HIS A 142 -21.25 -14.05 -1.93
N ARG A 143 -20.95 -13.26 -2.97
CA ARG A 143 -20.85 -13.76 -4.35
C ARG A 143 -19.78 -14.84 -4.51
N GLN A 144 -18.60 -14.65 -3.91
CA GLN A 144 -17.52 -15.65 -3.94
C GLN A 144 -17.91 -16.95 -3.22
N GLN A 145 -18.69 -16.87 -2.14
CA GLN A 145 -19.20 -18.06 -1.44
C GLN A 145 -20.21 -18.82 -2.29
N LEU A 146 -21.17 -18.14 -2.91
CA LEU A 146 -22.17 -18.76 -3.79
C LEU A 146 -21.51 -19.52 -4.95
N GLN A 147 -20.49 -18.94 -5.59
CA GLN A 147 -19.77 -19.59 -6.68
C GLN A 147 -19.06 -20.88 -6.24
N ARG A 148 -18.54 -20.94 -5.02
CA ARG A 148 -17.88 -22.14 -4.48
C ARG A 148 -18.83 -23.29 -4.12
N HIS A 149 -20.11 -23.01 -3.92
CA HIS A 149 -21.13 -24.03 -3.63
C HIS A 149 -21.80 -24.56 -4.92
N GLN A 150 -21.48 -23.97 -6.08
CA GLN A 150 -21.99 -24.36 -7.40
C GLN A 150 -20.93 -25.08 -8.25
N SER A 151 -19.72 -25.28 -7.72
CA SER A 151 -18.60 -26.00 -8.34
C SER A 151 -18.38 -27.33 -7.63
#